data_AF-A0A427AEQ4-F1
#
_entry.id   AF-A0A427AEQ4-F1
#
_cell.length_a   1.000
_cell.length_b   1.000
_cell.length_c   1.000
_cell.angle_alpha   90.00
_cell.angle_beta   90.00
_cell.angle_gamma   90.00
#
_symmetry.space_group_name_H-M   'P 1'
#
loop_
_entity.id
_entity.type
_entity.pdbx_description
1 polymer ?
#
loop_
_entity_poly.entity_id
_entity_poly.type
_entity_poly.pdbx_seq_one_letter_code
_entity_poly.pdbx_strand_id
1 'polypeptide(L)'
;MSSRRSRISEEEIAELLSKLQSLLPEARRRGTSRASAAKLLKETCSYIKSLHREVDDLSDRLSEMMATMDMDSAQAEIIRSLFRP
;
A
#
# COMPACT_ATOMS: atom_id res chain seq x y z
N MET A 1 35.15 1.43 22.15
CA MET A 1 34.05 0.44 21.94
C MET A 1 33.66 0.51 20.47
N SER A 2 34.06 -0.48 19.67
CA SER A 2 33.78 -0.47 18.24
C SER A 2 32.33 -0.89 18.03
N SER A 3 31.49 0.05 17.61
CA SER A 3 30.11 -0.23 17.20
C SER A 3 30.16 -1.26 16.08
N ARG A 4 29.90 -2.53 16.43
CA ARG A 4 29.58 -3.58 15.47
C ARG A 4 28.31 -3.12 14.77
N ARG A 5 28.48 -2.41 13.66
CA ARG A 5 27.40 -2.21 12.69
C ARG A 5 27.03 -3.64 12.26
N SER A 6 25.94 -4.16 12.81
CA SER A 6 25.43 -5.49 12.50
C SER A 6 25.31 -5.55 10.98
N ARG A 7 26.20 -6.32 10.35
CA ARG A 7 26.11 -6.56 8.91
C ARG A 7 24.86 -7.38 8.73
N ILE A 8 23.87 -6.80 8.06
CA ILE A 8 22.69 -7.54 7.60
C ILE A 8 23.20 -8.74 6.81
N SER A 9 22.71 -9.93 7.14
CA SER A 9 23.09 -11.17 6.45
C SER A 9 22.35 -11.33 5.13
N GLU A 10 22.87 -12.17 4.22
CA GLU A 10 22.19 -12.45 2.95
C GLU A 10 20.85 -13.16 3.18
N GLU A 11 20.75 -13.97 4.24
CA GLU A 11 19.51 -14.65 4.64
C GLU A 11 18.44 -13.64 5.07
N GLU A 12 18.82 -12.64 5.88
CA GLU A 12 17.91 -11.55 6.28
C GLU A 12 17.41 -10.76 5.06
N ILE A 13 18.29 -10.51 4.08
CA ILE A 13 17.90 -9.85 2.82
C ILE A 13 16.91 -10.72 2.05
N ALA A 14 17.17 -12.02 1.90
CA ALA A 14 16.29 -12.93 1.19
C ALA A 14 14.90 -13.05 1.84
N GLU A 15 14.84 -13.05 3.18
CA GLU A 15 13.59 -13.05 3.92
C GLU A 15 12.78 -11.76 3.68
N LEU A 16 13.44 -10.60 3.72
CA LEU A 16 12.81 -9.31 3.45
C LEU A 16 12.27 -9.22 2.01
N LEU A 17 13.04 -9.71 1.03
CA LEU A 17 12.58 -9.76 -0.36
C LEU A 17 11.36 -10.70 -0.51
N SER A 18 11.36 -11.84 0.17
CA SER A 18 10.21 -12.76 0.17
C SER A 18 8.95 -12.12 0.75
N LYS A 19 9.09 -11.36 1.86
CA LYS A 19 7.99 -10.58 2.46
C LYS A 19 7.48 -9.51 1.48
N LEU A 20 8.36 -8.73 0.85
CA LEU A 20 7.97 -7.72 -0.14
C LEU A 20 7.21 -8.35 -1.31
N GLN A 21 7.67 -9.50 -1.81
CA GLN A 21 6.98 -10.22 -2.88
C GLN A 21 5.57 -10.67 -2.46
N SER A 22 5.39 -11.13 -1.22
CA SER A 22 4.08 -11.52 -0.69
C SER A 22 3.11 -10.34 -0.50
N LEU A 23 3.57 -9.09 -0.54
CA LEU A 23 2.71 -7.91 -0.44
C LEU A 23 2.24 -7.39 -1.80
N LEU A 24 2.90 -7.81 -2.89
CA LEU A 24 2.48 -7.44 -4.24
C LEU A 24 1.20 -8.17 -4.65
N PRO A 25 0.37 -7.61 -5.56
CA PRO A 25 -0.78 -8.32 -6.12
C PRO A 25 -0.34 -9.53 -6.96
N GLU A 26 -1.16 -10.58 -7.00
CA GLU A 26 -0.79 -11.88 -7.62
C GLU A 26 -0.32 -11.77 -9.07
N ALA A 27 -0.94 -10.88 -9.85
CA ALA A 27 -0.55 -10.61 -11.23
C ALA A 27 0.91 -10.14 -11.34
N ARG A 28 1.40 -9.37 -10.36
CA ARG A 28 2.78 -8.89 -10.28
C ARG A 28 3.72 -9.93 -9.67
N ARG A 29 3.24 -10.73 -8.70
CA ARG A 29 4.04 -11.82 -8.09
C ARG A 29 4.57 -12.83 -9.11
N ARG A 30 3.79 -13.15 -10.15
CA ARG A 30 4.24 -14.05 -11.24
C ARG A 30 5.36 -13.45 -12.07
N GLY A 31 5.36 -12.13 -12.29
CA GLY A 31 6.41 -11.41 -13.00
C GLY A 31 7.69 -11.20 -12.18
N THR A 32 7.59 -11.30 -10.85
CA THR A 32 8.71 -11.09 -9.92
C THR A 32 9.41 -12.36 -9.44
N SER A 33 8.85 -13.55 -9.69
CA SER A 33 9.41 -14.84 -9.23
C SER A 33 10.85 -15.11 -9.69
N ARG A 34 11.34 -14.42 -10.73
CA ARG A 34 12.75 -14.44 -11.18
C ARG A 34 13.34 -13.03 -11.32
N ALA A 35 12.74 -12.03 -10.69
CA ALA A 35 13.19 -10.66 -10.76
C ALA A 35 14.38 -10.41 -9.83
N SER A 36 15.30 -9.54 -10.24
CA SER A 36 16.35 -9.05 -9.34
C SER A 36 15.75 -8.28 -8.16
N ALA A 37 16.49 -8.21 -7.04
CA ALA A 37 16.09 -7.42 -5.87
C ALA A 37 15.74 -5.96 -6.25
N ALA A 38 16.52 -5.34 -7.14
CA ALA A 38 16.26 -3.99 -7.61
C ALA A 38 14.92 -3.86 -8.37
N LYS A 39 14.57 -4.86 -9.20
CA LYS A 39 13.28 -4.87 -9.90
C LYS A 39 12.13 -5.08 -8.93
N LEU A 40 12.25 -6.02 -7.98
CA LEU A 40 11.23 -6.24 -6.95
C LEU A 40 10.98 -4.97 -6.14
N LEU A 41 12.04 -4.31 -5.65
CA LEU A 41 11.93 -3.04 -4.92
C LEU A 41 11.25 -1.96 -5.75
N LYS A 42 11.62 -1.82 -7.03
CA LYS A 42 10.98 -0.85 -7.94
C LYS A 42 9.49 -1.14 -8.13
N GLU A 43 9.11 -2.40 -8.28
CA GLU A 43 7.71 -2.80 -8.41
C GLU A 43 6.93 -2.54 -7.13
N THR A 44 7.51 -2.85 -5.96
CA THR A 44 6.88 -2.54 -4.67
C THR A 44 6.72 -1.03 -4.46
N CYS A 45 7.74 -0.22 -4.75
CA CYS A 45 7.61 1.24 -4.69
C CYS A 45 6.55 1.76 -5.67
N SER A 46 6.44 1.16 -6.84
CA SER A 46 5.41 1.54 -7.83
C SER A 46 4.01 1.17 -7.35
N TYR A 47 3.87 0.03 -6.67
CA TYR A 47 2.60 -0.40 -6.09
C TYR A 47 2.18 0.47 -4.90
N ILE A 48 3.10 0.83 -4.01
CA ILE A 48 2.82 1.81 -2.93
C ILE A 48 2.32 3.13 -3.53
N LYS A 49 2.95 3.62 -4.59
CA LYS A 49 2.50 4.84 -5.28
C LYS A 49 1.11 4.70 -5.91
N SER A 50 0.76 3.53 -6.45
CA SER A 50 -0.60 3.33 -6.99
C SER A 50 -1.63 3.28 -5.87
N LEU A 51 -1.34 2.59 -4.77
CA LEU A 51 -2.21 2.55 -3.61
C LEU A 51 -2.49 3.94 -3.03
N HIS A 52 -1.46 4.79 -2.90
CA HIS A 52 -1.66 6.17 -2.46
C HIS A 52 -2.60 6.94 -3.39
N ARG A 53 -2.42 6.83 -4.71
CA ARG A 53 -3.32 7.47 -5.67
C ARG A 53 -4.75 6.93 -5.57
N GLU A 54 -4.92 5.62 -5.45
CA GLU A 54 -6.24 5.01 -5.29
C GLU A 54 -6.94 5.50 -4.02
N VAL A 55 -6.20 5.67 -2.92
CA VAL A 55 -6.72 6.25 -1.68
C VAL A 55 -7.08 7.72 -1.85
N ASP A 56 -6.22 8.52 -2.49
CA ASP A 56 -6.47 9.94 -2.75
C ASP A 56 -7.70 10.12 -3.65
N ASP A 57 -7.76 9.40 -4.78
CA ASP A 57 -8.88 9.43 -5.73
C ASP A 57 -10.20 9.00 -5.07
N LEU A 58 -10.16 7.96 -4.22
CA LEU A 58 -11.34 7.51 -3.49
C LEU A 58 -11.78 8.55 -2.45
N SER A 59 -10.83 9.20 -1.78
CA SER A 59 -11.10 10.23 -0.78
C SER A 59 -11.73 11.47 -1.41
N ASP A 60 -11.23 11.90 -2.58
CA ASP A 60 -11.79 13.02 -3.33
C ASP A 60 -13.21 12.72 -3.82
N ARG A 61 -13.41 11.55 -4.43
CA ARG A 61 -14.73 11.14 -4.93
C ARG A 61 -15.76 11.00 -3.81
N LEU A 62 -15.33 10.52 -2.66
CA LEU A 62 -16.18 10.46 -1.48
C LEU A 62 -16.52 11.86 -0.97
N SER A 63 -15.53 12.77 -0.91
CA SER A 63 -15.73 14.15 -0.48
C SER A 63 -16.74 14.88 -1.38
N GLU A 64 -16.66 14.68 -2.70
CA GLU A 64 -17.63 15.21 -3.67
C GLU A 64 -19.03 14.63 -3.46
N MET A 65 -19.12 13.30 -3.25
CA MET A 65 -20.39 12.64 -2.96
C MET A 65 -21.02 13.19 -1.68
N MET A 66 -20.22 13.41 -0.64
CA MET A 66 -20.68 14.06 0.58
C MET A 66 -21.10 15.51 0.33
N ALA A 67 -20.36 16.29 -0.45
CA ALA A 67 -20.73 17.69 -0.72
C ALA A 67 -22.06 17.85 -1.49
N THR A 68 -22.45 16.85 -2.27
CA THR A 68 -23.69 16.85 -3.07
C THR A 68 -24.87 16.17 -2.39
N MET A 69 -24.64 15.39 -1.33
CA MET A 69 -25.69 14.73 -0.56
C MET A 69 -26.40 15.71 0.38
N ASP A 70 -27.69 15.47 0.61
CA ASP A 70 -28.39 16.11 1.71
C ASP A 70 -27.80 15.62 3.03
N MET A 71 -27.25 16.56 3.80
CA MET A 71 -26.54 16.31 5.06
C MET A 71 -27.43 15.72 6.14
N ASP A 72 -28.76 15.82 5.99
CA ASP A 72 -29.72 15.29 6.94
C ASP A 72 -30.32 13.94 6.48
N SER A 73 -29.86 13.40 5.34
CA SER A 73 -30.31 12.11 4.84
C SER A 73 -29.73 10.92 5.61
N ALA A 74 -30.51 9.84 5.73
CA ALA A 74 -30.07 8.59 6.34
C ALA A 74 -28.83 7.99 5.64
N GLN A 75 -28.68 8.23 4.33
CA GLN A 75 -27.50 7.82 3.57
C GLN A 75 -26.24 8.58 4.00
N ALA A 76 -26.35 9.89 4.27
CA ALA A 76 -25.23 10.68 4.77
C ALA A 76 -24.79 10.22 6.17
N GLU A 77 -25.75 9.81 7.02
CA GLU A 77 -25.45 9.28 8.35
C GLU A 77 -24.72 7.92 8.30
N ILE A 78 -25.11 7.02 7.39
CA ILE A 78 -24.40 5.76 7.15
C ILE A 78 -22.95 6.04 6.74
N ILE A 79 -22.71 6.95 5.79
CA ILE A 79 -21.36 7.28 5.34
C ILE A 79 -20.53 7.87 6.49
N ARG A 80 -21.07 8.83 7.27
CA ARG A 80 -20.38 9.39 8.45
C ARG A 80 -20.03 8.33 9.49
N SER A 81 -20.87 7.31 9.66
CA SER A 81 -20.61 6.22 10.62
C SER A 81 -19.36 5.41 10.27
N LEU A 82 -18.99 5.33 8.99
CA LEU A 82 -17.76 4.66 8.54
C LEU A 82 -16.48 5.43 8.92
N PHE A 83 -16.59 6.72 9.25
CA PHE A 83 -15.48 7.59 9.67
C PHE A 83 -15.43 7.81 11.17
N ARG A 84 -16.35 7.21 11.95
CA ARG A 84 -16.32 7.29 13.40
C ARG A 84 -15.21 6.36 13.92
N PRO A 85 -14.30 6.84 14.79
CA PRO A 85 -13.20 6.05 15.34
C PRO A 85 -13.68 4.91 16.25
#